data_AF-A0A9C8ZN69-F1
#
_entry.id   AF-A0A9C8ZN69-F1
#
_cell.length_a   1.000
_cell.length_b   1.000
_cell.length_c   1.000
_cell.angle_alpha   90.00
_cell.angle_beta   90.00
_cell.angle_gamma   90.00
#
_symmetry.space_group_name_H-M   'P 1'
#
loop_
_entity.id
_entity.type
_entity.pdbx_description
1 polymer ?
#
loop_
_entity_poly.entity_id
_entity_poly.type
_entity_poly.pdbx_seq_one_letter_code
_entity_poly.pdbx_strand_id
1 'polypeptide(L)'
;MAEQTRDEKKTRRYGQRPPLRQPIELNDNALKVLTKRYLRKGPDGEPAETIEEMFWRVAWHIAAPEEAYGGDRQAVAEEFFHLLTAKRFFPNSPTFTGAGTPLGQLAACFTAGMRVTTEQGVKPIAALEVGDRVLTHRGRYRPVTGVFQRAYDGELLRIGVRLIGTTLEVTPEHPILTPDGWVLAGELAVGDKVAIGVPQGDRIVLLFDLARVAAAPVATG
;
A
#
# COMPACT_ATOMS: atom_id res chain seq x y z
N MET A 1 -11.27 -5.74 35.38
CA MET A 1 -11.52 -5.22 34.01
C MET A 1 -11.91 -6.41 33.15
N ALA A 2 -13.11 -6.42 32.56
CA ALA A 2 -13.61 -7.58 31.80
C ALA A 2 -12.80 -7.81 30.52
N GLU A 3 -12.42 -9.06 30.28
CA GLU A 3 -11.65 -9.48 29.11
C GLU A 3 -12.58 -9.58 27.90
N GLN A 4 -12.54 -8.57 27.03
CA GLN A 4 -13.37 -8.51 25.82
C GLN A 4 -13.02 -9.64 24.85
N THR A 5 -14.04 -10.27 24.27
CA THR A 5 -13.88 -11.36 23.30
C THR A 5 -13.27 -10.86 21.98
N ARG A 6 -12.68 -11.76 21.20
CA ARG A 6 -12.00 -11.42 19.93
C ARG A 6 -12.95 -10.77 18.91
N ASP A 7 -14.21 -11.21 18.89
CA ASP A 7 -15.23 -10.71 17.96
C ASP A 7 -15.74 -9.32 18.34
N GLU A 8 -15.88 -9.03 19.64
CA GLU A 8 -16.20 -7.68 20.14
C GLU A 8 -15.08 -6.68 19.79
N LYS A 9 -13.82 -7.10 19.94
CA LYS A 9 -12.65 -6.28 19.57
C LYS A 9 -12.59 -6.00 18.06
N LYS A 10 -12.94 -6.98 17.21
CA LYS A 10 -12.97 -6.81 15.75
C LYS A 10 -14.12 -5.91 15.32
N THR A 11 -15.31 -6.09 15.89
CA THR A 11 -16.50 -5.25 15.62
C THR A 11 -16.23 -3.80 16.00
N ARG A 12 -15.58 -3.56 17.15
CA ARG A 12 -15.15 -2.21 17.55
C ARG A 12 -14.18 -1.56 16.56
N ARG A 13 -13.35 -2.36 15.88
CA ARG A 13 -12.31 -1.87 14.97
C ARG A 13 -12.80 -1.66 13.53
N TYR A 14 -13.70 -2.52 13.06
CA TYR A 14 -14.12 -2.56 11.65
C TYR A 14 -15.64 -2.49 11.45
N GLY A 15 -16.40 -2.00 12.43
CA GLY A 15 -17.86 -2.00 12.35
C GLY A 15 -18.45 -3.41 12.32
N GLN A 16 -19.76 -3.48 12.07
CA GLN A 16 -20.48 -4.75 12.02
C GLN A 16 -20.37 -5.36 10.62
N ARG A 17 -19.78 -6.55 10.50
CA ARG A 17 -19.71 -7.25 9.22
C ARG A 17 -21.11 -7.77 8.81
N PRO A 18 -21.55 -7.53 7.56
CA PRO A 18 -22.81 -8.08 7.07
C PRO A 18 -22.70 -9.60 6.84
N PRO A 19 -23.84 -10.32 6.79
CA PRO A 19 -23.84 -11.72 6.39
C PRO A 19 -23.41 -11.89 4.93
N LEU A 20 -22.88 -13.08 4.60
CA LEU A 20 -22.62 -13.44 3.21
C LEU A 20 -23.92 -13.56 2.42
N ARG A 21 -23.97 -13.00 1.21
CA ARG A 21 -25.08 -13.23 0.25
C ARG A 21 -24.95 -14.58 -0.47
N GLN A 22 -23.72 -15.09 -0.57
CA GLN A 22 -23.39 -16.37 -1.21
C GLN A 22 -22.07 -16.91 -0.63
N PRO A 23 -21.82 -18.22 -0.69
CA PRO A 23 -20.54 -18.79 -0.29
C PRO A 23 -19.37 -18.18 -1.07
N ILE A 24 -18.24 -17.99 -0.40
CA ILE A 24 -17.01 -17.52 -1.06
C ILE A 24 -16.34 -18.71 -1.75
N GLU A 25 -16.65 -18.90 -3.02
CA GLU A 25 -16.03 -19.95 -3.83
C GLU A 25 -14.60 -19.57 -4.22
N LEU A 26 -13.62 -20.34 -3.73
CA LEU A 26 -12.20 -20.21 -4.05
C LEU A 26 -11.64 -21.57 -4.45
N ASN A 27 -10.80 -21.57 -5.49
CA ASN A 27 -10.00 -22.75 -5.80
C ASN A 27 -8.79 -22.85 -4.86
N ASP A 28 -8.13 -24.03 -4.85
CA ASP A 28 -7.00 -24.32 -3.97
C ASP A 28 -5.85 -23.31 -4.10
N ASN A 29 -5.59 -22.82 -5.32
CA ASN A 29 -4.53 -21.85 -5.57
C ASN A 29 -4.86 -20.50 -4.95
N ALA A 30 -6.10 -20.02 -5.13
CA ALA A 30 -6.56 -18.78 -4.52
C ALA A 30 -6.52 -18.87 -3.00
N LEU A 31 -7.00 -19.99 -2.42
CA LEU A 31 -6.92 -20.24 -0.99
C LEU A 31 -5.47 -20.20 -0.48
N LYS A 32 -4.54 -20.90 -1.14
CA LYS A 32 -3.11 -20.88 -0.81
C LYS A 32 -2.51 -19.48 -0.89
N VAL A 33 -2.84 -18.71 -1.93
CA VAL A 33 -2.33 -17.34 -2.11
C VAL A 33 -2.86 -16.41 -1.03
N LEU A 34 -4.17 -16.42 -0.76
CA LEU A 34 -4.80 -15.58 0.26
C LEU A 34 -4.23 -15.88 1.64
N THR A 35 -4.18 -17.16 2.03
CA THR A 35 -3.64 -17.57 3.32
C THR A 35 -2.16 -17.22 3.49
N LYS A 36 -1.35 -17.41 2.43
CA LYS A 36 0.10 -17.20 2.54
C LYS A 36 0.50 -15.72 2.48
N ARG A 37 -0.21 -14.90 1.70
CA ARG A 37 0.22 -13.53 1.36
C ARG A 37 -0.63 -12.42 1.97
N TYR A 38 -1.92 -12.65 2.23
CA TYR A 38 -2.86 -11.56 2.50
C TYR A 38 -3.58 -11.66 3.84
N LEU A 39 -3.84 -12.86 4.35
CA LEU A 39 -4.32 -13.01 5.72
C LEU A 39 -3.28 -12.46 6.69
N ARG A 40 -3.73 -11.61 7.60
CA ARG A 40 -2.93 -11.19 8.75
C ARG A 40 -2.50 -12.40 9.54
N LYS A 41 -1.30 -12.34 10.10
CA LYS A 41 -0.75 -13.38 10.96
C LYS A 41 -0.59 -12.88 12.38
N GLY A 42 -0.83 -13.77 13.33
CA GLY A 42 -0.61 -13.54 14.74
C GLY A 42 0.89 -13.56 15.08
N PRO A 43 1.24 -13.29 16.35
CA PRO A 43 2.61 -13.42 16.85
C PRO A 43 3.19 -14.84 16.69
N ASP A 44 2.32 -15.85 16.65
CA ASP A 44 2.62 -17.26 16.40
C ASP A 44 2.89 -17.59 14.92
N GLY A 45 2.67 -16.64 14.01
CA GLY A 45 2.82 -16.84 12.56
C GLY A 45 1.61 -17.49 11.89
N GLU A 46 0.57 -17.82 12.66
CA GLU A 46 -0.67 -18.41 12.16
C GLU A 46 -1.68 -17.35 11.73
N PRO A 47 -2.64 -17.66 10.84
CA PRO A 47 -3.65 -16.71 10.41
C PRO A 47 -4.47 -16.11 11.58
N ALA A 48 -4.38 -14.79 11.74
CA ALA A 48 -5.12 -14.00 12.72
C ALA A 48 -6.48 -13.51 12.21
N GLU A 49 -6.82 -13.80 10.95
CA GLU A 49 -8.12 -13.51 10.36
C GLU A 49 -8.53 -14.59 9.35
N THR A 50 -9.82 -14.76 9.11
CA THR A 50 -10.37 -15.59 8.03
C THR A 50 -10.40 -14.82 6.70
N ILE A 51 -10.67 -15.50 5.59
CA ILE A 51 -10.86 -14.84 4.28
C ILE A 51 -12.03 -13.85 4.31
N GLU A 52 -13.13 -14.22 4.96
CA GLU A 52 -14.28 -13.33 5.14
C GLU A 52 -13.89 -12.07 5.90
N GLU A 53 -13.15 -12.24 7.01
CA GLU A 53 -12.68 -11.13 7.83
C GLU A 53 -11.66 -10.25 7.09
N MET A 54 -10.80 -10.85 6.27
CA MET A 54 -9.87 -10.14 5.39
C MET A 54 -10.62 -9.28 4.38
N PHE A 55 -11.62 -9.82 3.68
CA PHE A 55 -12.43 -9.03 2.76
C PHE A 55 -13.20 -7.92 3.46
N TRP A 56 -13.74 -8.19 4.66
CA TRP A 56 -14.41 -7.16 5.45
C TRP A 56 -13.46 -6.04 5.86
N ARG A 57 -12.27 -6.37 6.36
CA ARG A 57 -11.22 -5.40 6.70
C ARG A 57 -10.88 -4.51 5.51
N VAL A 58 -10.71 -5.10 4.32
CA VAL A 58 -10.39 -4.36 3.10
C VAL A 58 -11.54 -3.41 2.74
N ALA A 59 -12.78 -3.94 2.69
CA ALA A 59 -13.98 -3.16 2.37
C ALA A 59 -14.19 -1.98 3.35
N TRP A 60 -14.08 -2.25 4.65
CA TRP A 60 -14.21 -1.24 5.70
C TRP A 60 -13.15 -0.14 5.59
N HIS A 61 -11.94 -0.49 5.16
CA HIS A 61 -10.85 0.46 5.04
C HIS A 61 -11.00 1.35 3.80
N ILE A 62 -11.38 0.78 2.66
CA ILE A 62 -11.58 1.57 1.42
C ILE A 62 -12.81 2.48 1.48
N ALA A 63 -13.81 2.15 2.31
CA ALA A 63 -14.98 2.99 2.56
C ALA A 63 -14.73 4.13 3.57
N ALA A 64 -13.55 4.20 4.20
CA ALA A 64 -13.25 5.24 5.19
C ALA A 64 -13.43 6.68 4.71
N PRO A 65 -13.09 7.05 3.45
CA PRO A 65 -13.25 8.42 2.97
C PRO A 65 -14.70 8.92 2.97
N GLU A 66 -15.70 8.04 2.94
CA GLU A 66 -17.13 8.42 2.95
C GLU A 66 -17.49 9.28 4.15
N GLU A 67 -16.86 9.04 5.31
CA GLU A 67 -17.07 9.84 6.53
C GLU A 67 -16.74 11.33 6.31
N ALA A 68 -15.73 11.62 5.47
CA ALA A 68 -15.31 12.98 5.15
C ALA A 68 -16.24 13.69 4.15
N TYR A 69 -16.99 12.93 3.35
CA TYR A 69 -17.94 13.45 2.36
C TYR A 69 -19.41 13.39 2.84
N GLY A 70 -19.64 13.06 4.11
CA GLY A 70 -20.97 12.95 4.69
C GLY A 70 -21.75 11.69 4.27
N GLY A 71 -21.05 10.69 3.74
CA GLY A 71 -21.59 9.39 3.37
C GLY A 71 -21.63 8.40 4.54
N ASP A 72 -22.36 7.30 4.36
CA ASP A 72 -22.41 6.20 5.32
C ASP A 72 -21.35 5.15 5.00
N ARG A 73 -20.26 5.18 5.76
CA ARG A 73 -19.18 4.18 5.66
C ARG A 73 -19.68 2.75 5.80
N GLN A 74 -20.63 2.49 6.72
CA GLN A 74 -21.14 1.14 6.94
C GLN A 74 -21.82 0.64 5.66
N ALA A 75 -22.76 1.42 5.10
CA ALA A 75 -23.44 1.08 3.86
C ALA A 75 -22.46 0.84 2.70
N VAL A 76 -21.49 1.74 2.49
CA VAL A 76 -20.52 1.62 1.39
C VAL A 76 -19.55 0.44 1.61
N ALA A 77 -19.13 0.17 2.85
CA ALA A 77 -18.31 -0.99 3.16
C ALA A 77 -19.05 -2.30 2.88
N GLU A 78 -20.36 -2.37 3.15
CA GLU A 78 -21.19 -3.54 2.82
C GLU A 78 -21.25 -3.79 1.31
N GLU A 79 -21.42 -2.73 0.50
CA GLU A 79 -21.39 -2.83 -0.96
C GLU A 79 -20.07 -3.40 -1.47
N PHE A 80 -18.94 -2.82 -1.04
CA PHE A 80 -17.62 -3.32 -1.41
C PHE A 80 -17.37 -4.75 -0.95
N PHE A 81 -17.82 -5.11 0.26
CA PHE A 81 -17.70 -6.46 0.78
C PHE A 81 -18.43 -7.48 -0.10
N HIS A 82 -19.64 -7.15 -0.56
CA HIS A 82 -20.38 -8.00 -1.49
C HIS A 82 -19.71 -8.10 -2.87
N LEU A 83 -19.14 -7.01 -3.38
CA LEU A 83 -18.39 -7.03 -4.63
C LEU A 83 -17.13 -7.92 -4.53
N LEU A 84 -16.39 -7.84 -3.43
CA LEU A 84 -15.19 -8.63 -3.15
C LEU A 84 -15.51 -10.13 -3.00
N THR A 85 -16.49 -10.45 -2.17
CA THR A 85 -16.90 -11.84 -1.90
C THR A 85 -17.51 -12.52 -3.13
N ALA A 86 -18.22 -11.78 -3.98
CA ALA A 86 -18.71 -12.25 -5.28
C ALA A 86 -17.63 -12.25 -6.38
N LYS A 87 -16.40 -11.82 -6.08
CA LYS A 87 -15.27 -11.70 -7.02
C LYS A 87 -15.54 -10.77 -8.21
N ARG A 88 -16.46 -9.81 -8.07
CA ARG A 88 -16.80 -8.81 -9.10
C ARG A 88 -15.88 -7.59 -9.07
N PHE A 89 -15.14 -7.43 -7.98
CA PHE A 89 -14.15 -6.37 -7.78
C PHE A 89 -12.99 -6.91 -6.97
N PHE A 90 -11.76 -6.57 -7.35
CA PHE A 90 -10.56 -6.80 -6.55
C PHE A 90 -9.65 -5.58 -6.66
N PRO A 91 -9.27 -4.96 -5.54
CA PRO A 91 -8.24 -3.93 -5.54
C PRO A 91 -6.86 -4.57 -5.75
N ASN A 92 -5.84 -3.75 -5.95
CA ASN A 92 -4.46 -4.21 -6.13
C ASN A 92 -3.91 -4.92 -4.86
N SER A 93 -2.78 -5.61 -5.00
CA SER A 93 -2.14 -6.33 -3.88
C SER A 93 -1.80 -5.45 -2.67
N PRO A 94 -1.28 -4.22 -2.82
CA PRO A 94 -1.01 -3.36 -1.67
C PRO A 94 -2.25 -2.99 -0.87
N THR A 95 -3.43 -2.90 -1.50
CA THR A 95 -4.67 -2.68 -0.77
C THR A 95 -4.96 -3.85 0.19
N PHE A 96 -4.77 -5.10 -0.24
CA PHE A 96 -4.96 -6.27 0.62
C PHE A 96 -3.99 -6.31 1.81
N THR A 97 -2.71 -6.00 1.56
CA THR A 97 -1.66 -6.04 2.60
C THR A 97 -1.67 -4.80 3.50
N GLY A 98 -1.98 -3.63 2.96
CA GLY A 98 -1.90 -2.34 3.63
C GLY A 98 -3.16 -1.95 4.38
N ALA A 99 -4.34 -2.41 3.96
CA ALA A 99 -5.61 -2.00 4.56
C ALA A 99 -5.66 -2.27 6.08
N GLY A 100 -5.90 -1.20 6.83
CA GLY A 100 -6.01 -1.20 8.30
C GLY A 100 -4.69 -1.43 9.05
N THR A 101 -3.54 -1.35 8.37
CA THR A 101 -2.21 -1.37 9.01
C THR A 101 -1.78 0.06 9.39
N PRO A 102 -0.84 0.25 10.33
CA PRO A 102 -0.35 1.59 10.67
C PRO A 102 0.28 2.34 9.49
N LEU A 103 0.89 1.63 8.54
CA LEU A 103 1.47 2.22 7.32
C LEU A 103 0.40 2.68 6.33
N GLY A 104 -0.72 1.93 6.23
CA GLY A 104 -1.87 2.32 5.39
C GLY A 104 -1.60 2.47 3.89
N GLN A 105 -0.44 2.06 3.37
CA GLN A 105 -0.10 2.21 1.95
C GLN A 105 -0.92 1.23 1.07
N LEU A 106 -1.86 1.77 0.30
CA LEU A 106 -2.74 1.00 -0.59
C LEU A 106 -2.32 1.08 -2.07
N ALA A 107 -1.40 1.98 -2.41
CA ALA A 107 -0.93 2.15 -3.78
C ALA A 107 0.25 1.21 -4.10
N ALA A 108 0.30 0.77 -5.36
CA ALA A 108 1.37 -0.07 -5.91
C ALA A 108 2.22 0.64 -6.96
N CYS A 109 1.82 1.85 -7.36
CA CYS A 109 2.33 2.49 -8.55
C CYS A 109 3.43 3.49 -8.19
N PHE A 110 4.53 3.40 -8.92
CA PHE A 110 5.62 4.36 -8.90
C PHE A 110 5.63 5.12 -10.23
N THR A 111 6.15 6.35 -10.22
CA THR A 111 6.31 7.11 -11.46
C THR A 111 7.37 6.47 -12.35
N ALA A 112 7.30 6.73 -13.65
CA ALA A 112 8.22 6.17 -14.65
C ALA A 112 9.71 6.41 -14.32
N GLY A 113 10.02 7.54 -13.67
CA GLY A 113 11.38 7.93 -13.29
C GLY A 113 11.93 7.24 -12.04
N MET A 114 11.12 6.47 -11.30
CA MET A 114 11.55 5.84 -10.04
C MET A 114 12.73 4.90 -10.27
N ARG A 115 13.80 5.06 -9.49
CA ARG A 115 15.05 4.31 -9.67
C ARG A 115 15.00 2.94 -8.99
N VAL A 116 15.37 1.89 -9.70
CA VAL A 116 15.43 0.51 -9.23
C VAL A 116 16.85 -0.03 -9.40
N THR A 117 17.40 -0.61 -8.33
CA THR A 117 18.70 -1.28 -8.38
C THR A 117 18.58 -2.62 -9.10
N THR A 118 19.27 -2.75 -10.23
CA THR A 118 19.38 -3.98 -11.01
C THR A 118 20.80 -4.55 -10.93
N GLU A 119 20.97 -5.80 -11.34
CA GLU A 119 22.29 -6.44 -11.45
C GLU A 119 23.24 -5.67 -12.40
N GLN A 120 22.70 -4.91 -13.35
CA GLN A 120 23.43 -4.10 -14.33
C GLN A 120 23.59 -2.63 -13.91
N GLY A 121 23.24 -2.30 -12.65
CA GLY A 121 23.22 -0.93 -12.14
C GLY A 121 21.80 -0.37 -11.98
N VAL A 122 21.71 0.91 -11.66
CA VAL A 122 20.43 1.56 -11.35
C VAL A 122 19.73 1.96 -12.64
N LYS A 123 18.48 1.52 -12.83
CA LYS A 123 17.63 1.87 -13.98
C LYS A 123 16.33 2.53 -13.52
N PRO A 124 15.73 3.45 -14.29
CA PRO A 124 14.35 3.86 -14.07
C PRO A 124 13.40 2.67 -14.19
N ILE A 125 12.31 2.65 -13.42
CA ILE A 125 11.35 1.54 -13.39
C ILE A 125 10.66 1.35 -14.75
N ALA A 126 10.47 2.43 -15.52
CA ALA A 126 9.92 2.38 -16.87
C ALA A 126 10.87 1.72 -17.89
N ALA A 127 12.16 1.61 -17.59
CA ALA A 127 13.15 0.97 -18.45
C ALA A 127 13.39 -0.50 -18.08
N LEU A 128 12.66 -1.05 -17.11
CA LEU A 128 12.77 -2.46 -16.75
C LEU A 128 12.00 -3.34 -17.72
N GLU A 129 12.60 -4.46 -18.08
CA GLU A 129 12.00 -5.47 -18.95
C GLU A 129 11.82 -6.80 -18.20
N VAL A 130 10.91 -7.66 -18.70
CA VAL A 130 10.78 -9.02 -18.18
C VAL A 130 12.11 -9.75 -18.38
N GLY A 131 12.64 -10.31 -17.30
CA GLY A 131 13.96 -10.94 -17.28
C GLY A 131 15.05 -10.10 -16.61
N ASP A 132 14.90 -8.77 -16.52
CA ASP A 132 15.83 -7.93 -15.74
C ASP A 132 15.93 -8.43 -14.30
N ARG A 133 17.15 -8.47 -13.76
CA ARG A 133 17.38 -8.96 -12.39
C ARG A 133 17.44 -7.81 -11.40
N VAL A 134 16.42 -7.70 -10.55
CA VAL A 134 16.27 -6.60 -9.57
C VAL A 134 16.63 -7.06 -8.16
N LEU A 135 17.23 -6.15 -7.38
CA LEU A 135 17.61 -6.40 -6.00
C LEU A 135 16.36 -6.49 -5.11
N THR A 136 16.22 -7.57 -4.35
CA THR A 136 15.12 -7.75 -3.39
C THR A 136 15.52 -7.33 -1.98
N HIS A 137 14.53 -7.09 -1.12
CA HIS A 137 14.71 -6.83 0.32
C HIS A 137 15.50 -7.89 1.10
N ARG A 138 15.78 -9.07 0.49
CA ARG A 138 16.61 -10.13 1.09
C ARG A 138 18.03 -10.16 0.54
N GLY A 139 18.50 -9.06 -0.05
CA GLY A 139 19.88 -8.93 -0.56
C GLY A 139 20.19 -9.79 -1.78
N ARG A 140 19.18 -10.31 -2.49
CA ARG A 140 19.38 -11.19 -3.66
C ARG A 140 18.68 -10.66 -4.91
N TYR A 141 19.26 -10.95 -6.06
CA TYR A 141 18.72 -10.58 -7.37
C TYR A 141 17.71 -11.61 -7.90
N ARG A 142 16.53 -11.14 -8.31
CA ARG A 142 15.44 -11.97 -8.86
C ARG A 142 14.96 -11.38 -10.20
N PRO A 143 14.57 -12.23 -11.17
CA PRO A 143 14.07 -11.74 -12.45
C PRO A 143 12.71 -11.07 -12.28
N VAL A 144 12.50 -9.96 -13.00
CA VAL A 144 11.19 -9.36 -13.22
C VAL A 144 10.35 -10.34 -14.04
N THR A 145 9.18 -10.71 -13.53
CA THR A 145 8.28 -11.68 -14.18
C THR A 145 7.14 -11.01 -14.95
N GLY A 146 7.00 -9.69 -14.84
CA GLY A 146 5.94 -8.91 -15.48
C GLY A 146 6.11 -7.43 -15.15
N VAL A 147 5.75 -6.58 -16.11
CA VAL A 147 5.71 -5.13 -15.96
C VAL A 147 4.28 -4.65 -16.10
N PHE A 148 3.90 -3.63 -15.33
CA PHE A 148 2.56 -3.07 -15.34
C PHE A 148 2.67 -1.56 -15.52
N GLN A 149 1.91 -1.02 -16.45
CA GLN A 149 1.81 0.41 -16.71
C GLN A 149 0.34 0.82 -16.67
N ARG A 150 0.07 2.00 -16.13
CA ARG A 150 -1.25 2.63 -16.17
C ARG A 150 -1.06 4.10 -16.50
N ALA A 151 -1.93 4.65 -17.35
CA ALA A 151 -2.02 6.09 -17.52
C ALA A 151 -2.56 6.71 -16.21
N TYR A 152 -1.98 7.83 -15.82
CA TYR A 152 -2.45 8.66 -14.72
C TYR A 152 -2.45 10.10 -15.22
N ASP A 153 -3.60 10.75 -15.14
CA ASP A 153 -3.80 12.15 -15.48
C ASP A 153 -4.21 12.87 -14.21
N GLY A 154 -3.24 13.46 -13.53
CA GLY A 154 -3.39 14.07 -12.21
C GLY A 154 -2.10 14.75 -11.79
N GLU A 155 -2.18 15.54 -10.72
CA GLU A 155 -1.03 16.28 -10.22
C GLU A 155 0.02 15.32 -9.63
N LEU A 156 1.29 15.57 -9.94
CA LEU A 156 2.42 14.91 -9.30
C LEU A 156 3.26 15.96 -8.57
N LEU A 157 3.53 15.69 -7.30
CA LEU A 157 4.42 16.50 -6.47
C LEU A 157 5.84 15.99 -6.62
N ARG A 158 6.79 16.92 -6.79
CA ARG A 158 8.22 16.63 -6.79
C ARG A 158 8.82 17.00 -5.44
N ILE A 159 9.19 15.99 -4.67
CA ILE A 159 9.83 16.13 -3.36
C ILE A 159 11.33 15.84 -3.52
N GLY A 160 12.12 16.91 -3.55
CA GLY A 160 13.58 16.81 -3.53
C GLY A 160 14.10 16.63 -2.10
N VAL A 161 15.00 15.67 -1.89
CA VAL A 161 15.73 15.50 -0.64
C VAL A 161 17.24 15.50 -0.91
N ARG A 162 18.03 16.08 -0.01
CA ARG A 162 19.48 16.26 -0.20
C ARG A 162 20.23 14.92 -0.19
N LEU A 163 19.81 13.95 0.62
CA LEU A 163 20.53 12.70 0.87
C LEU A 163 20.32 11.61 -0.19
N ILE A 164 19.20 11.60 -0.93
CA ILE A 164 18.96 10.58 -1.98
C ILE A 164 19.60 10.98 -3.32
N GLY A 165 19.90 12.26 -3.53
CA GLY A 165 20.39 12.74 -4.83
C GLY A 165 19.40 12.50 -5.99
N THR A 166 18.13 12.21 -5.66
CA THR A 166 17.02 12.08 -6.61
C THR A 166 15.82 12.81 -6.08
N THR A 167 14.96 13.25 -6.99
CA THR A 167 13.65 13.81 -6.65
C THR A 167 12.63 12.68 -6.61
N LEU A 168 11.85 12.61 -5.54
CA LEU A 168 10.71 11.70 -5.42
C LEU A 168 9.52 12.35 -6.12
N GLU A 169 8.88 11.62 -7.03
CA GLU A 169 7.64 12.06 -7.69
C GLU A 169 6.49 11.20 -7.19
N VAL A 170 5.48 11.83 -6.58
CA VAL A 170 4.37 11.14 -5.91
C VAL A 170 3.06 11.89 -6.11
N THR A 171 1.93 11.20 -5.98
CA THR A 171 0.62 11.84 -5.95
C THR A 171 0.39 12.55 -4.60
N PRO A 172 -0.43 13.61 -4.52
CA PRO A 172 -0.66 14.37 -3.29
C PRO A 172 -1.15 13.52 -2.11
N GLU A 173 -1.93 12.47 -2.37
CA GLU A 173 -2.47 11.54 -1.38
C GLU A 173 -1.48 10.47 -0.90
N HIS A 174 -0.26 10.43 -1.45
CA HIS A 174 0.74 9.45 -1.04
C HIS A 174 1.26 9.77 0.38
N PRO A 175 1.16 8.85 1.36
CA PRO A 175 1.66 9.10 2.70
C PRO A 175 3.19 9.09 2.75
N ILE A 176 3.78 10.15 3.30
CA ILE A 176 5.22 10.32 3.52
C ILE A 176 5.49 10.29 5.03
N LEU A 177 6.52 9.53 5.43
CA LEU A 177 6.92 9.45 6.83
C LEU A 177 7.76 10.66 7.21
N THR A 178 7.39 11.33 8.31
CA THR A 178 8.13 12.44 8.94
C THR A 178 8.46 12.06 10.39
N PRO A 179 9.28 12.85 11.12
CA PRO A 179 9.54 12.60 12.54
C PRO A 179 8.26 12.57 13.40
N ASP A 180 7.24 13.32 13.00
CA ASP A 180 5.99 13.47 13.75
C ASP A 180 4.91 12.48 13.32
N GLY A 181 5.20 11.63 12.32
CA GLY A 181 4.30 10.60 11.82
C GLY A 181 4.09 10.65 10.31
N TRP A 182 3.05 9.96 9.84
CA TRP A 182 2.68 9.94 8.43
C TRP A 182 1.87 11.18 8.08
N VAL A 183 2.28 11.89 7.04
CA VAL A 183 1.57 13.05 6.48
C VAL A 183 1.37 12.84 4.98
N LEU A 184 0.34 13.45 4.40
CA LEU A 184 0.14 13.37 2.95
C LEU A 184 1.20 14.19 2.21
N ALA A 185 1.64 13.72 1.04
CA ALA A 185 2.63 14.43 0.24
C ALA A 185 2.22 15.87 -0.09
N GLY A 186 0.92 16.11 -0.32
CA GLY A 186 0.37 17.45 -0.56
C GLY A 186 0.36 18.38 0.64
N GLU A 187 0.55 17.86 1.85
CA GLU A 187 0.58 18.64 3.09
C GLU A 187 2.01 18.99 3.53
N LEU A 188 3.03 18.48 2.84
CA LEU A 188 4.43 18.78 3.14
C LEU A 188 4.81 20.20 2.70
N ALA A 189 5.40 20.95 3.62
CA ALA A 189 6.01 22.23 3.36
C ALA A 189 7.51 22.11 3.03
N VAL A 190 8.05 23.11 2.32
CA VAL A 190 9.50 23.24 2.12
C VAL A 190 10.17 23.41 3.48
N GLY A 191 11.09 22.51 3.81
CA GLY A 191 11.77 22.47 5.10
C GLY A 191 11.30 21.36 6.04
N ASP A 192 10.19 20.68 5.72
CA ASP A 192 9.76 19.50 6.49
C ASP A 192 10.76 18.37 6.37
N LYS A 193 10.90 17.59 7.44
CA LYS A 193 11.80 16.45 7.47
C LYS A 193 11.06 15.21 6.99
N VAL A 194 11.58 14.56 5.95
CA VAL A 194 11.03 13.30 5.45
C VAL A 194 12.00 12.15 5.68
N ALA A 195 11.45 10.98 5.98
CA ALA A 195 12.23 9.78 6.22
C ALA A 195 12.78 9.24 4.90
N ILE A 196 14.06 8.90 4.93
CA ILE A 196 14.83 8.36 3.82
C ILE A 196 15.40 7.03 4.27
N GLY A 197 15.05 5.97 3.56
CA GLY A 197 15.70 4.68 3.73
C GLY A 197 17.05 4.70 3.01
N VAL A 198 18.15 4.81 3.75
CA VAL A 198 19.50 4.65 3.20
C VAL A 198 19.94 3.20 3.34
N PRO A 199 20.32 2.51 2.24
CA PRO A 199 20.91 1.18 2.32
C PRO A 199 22.31 1.29 2.95
N GLN A 200 22.53 0.57 4.05
CA GLN A 200 23.86 0.41 4.65
C GLN A 200 24.12 -1.09 4.87
N GLY A 201 24.89 -1.70 3.97
CA GLY A 201 24.99 -3.15 3.88
C GLY A 201 23.64 -3.79 3.56
N ASP A 202 23.20 -4.77 4.38
CA ASP A 202 21.93 -5.50 4.21
C ASP A 202 20.74 -4.87 4.96
N ARG A 203 20.88 -3.66 5.51
CA ARG A 203 19.84 -3.00 6.32
C ARG A 203 19.45 -1.66 5.70
N ILE A 204 18.17 -1.30 5.87
CA ILE A 204 17.68 0.05 5.59
C ILE A 204 17.72 0.83 6.91
N VAL A 205 18.47 1.93 6.92
CA VAL A 205 18.50 2.89 8.03
C VAL A 205 17.62 4.08 7.66
N LEU A 206 16.71 4.47 8.56
CA LEU A 206 15.89 5.67 8.37
C LEU A 206 16.68 6.90 8.82
N LEU A 207 16.91 7.83 7.90
CA LEU A 207 17.43 9.17 8.17
C LEU A 207 16.36 10.21 7.83
N PHE A 208 16.39 11.35 8.49
CA PHE A 208 15.43 12.44 8.23
C PHE A 208 16.14 13.62 7.58
N ASP A 209 15.62 14.11 6.45
CA ASP A 209 16.24 15.17 5.64
C ASP A 209 15.23 16.22 5.17
N LEU A 210 15.72 17.43 4.88
CA LEU A 210 14.92 18.60 4.53
C LEU A 210 14.32 18.44 3.12
N ALA A 211 12.99 18.36 3.04
CA ALA A 211 12.24 18.33 1.79
C ALA A 211 12.25 19.70 1.09
N ARG A 212 12.50 19.68 -0.22
CA ARG A 212 12.18 20.78 -1.14
C ARG A 212 11.02 20.32 -2.03
N VAL A 213 9.85 20.92 -1.89
CA VAL A 213 8.66 20.60 -2.70
C VAL A 213 8.55 21.61 -3.85
N ALA A 214 8.38 21.12 -5.07
CA ALA A 214 7.99 21.93 -6.22
C ALA A 214 6.90 21.20 -7.02
N ALA A 215 5.90 21.93 -7.49
CA ALA A 215 4.96 21.42 -8.47
C ALA A 215 5.69 21.25 -9.81
N ALA A 216 5.45 20.14 -10.52
CA ALA A 216 5.93 19.99 -11.88
C ALA A 216 4.84 19.37 -12.76
N PRO A 217 4.66 19.86 -13.99
CA PRO A 217 3.74 19.23 -14.92
C PRO A 217 4.23 17.81 -15.26
N VAL A 218 3.27 16.91 -15.45
CA VAL A 218 3.53 15.55 -15.95
C VAL A 218 4.15 15.68 -17.34
N ALA A 219 5.37 15.15 -17.52
CA ALA A 219 5.95 15.04 -18.84
C ALA A 219 5.18 13.97 -19.61
N THR A 220 4.42 14.38 -20.63
CA THR A 220 3.86 13.49 -21.63
C THR A 220 5.01 12.85 -22.41
N GLY A 221 5.22 11.56 -22.23
CA GLY A 221 6.20 10.74 -22.95
C GLY A 221 5.77 9.30 -22.98
#